data_AF-A0A9W8N6V2-F1
#
_entry.id   AF-A0A9W8N6V2-F1
#
_cell.length_a   1.000
_cell.length_b   1.000
_cell.length_c   1.000
_cell.angle_alpha   90.00
_cell.angle_beta   90.00
_cell.angle_gamma   90.00
#
_symmetry.space_group_name_H-M   'P 1'
#
loop_
_entity.id
_entity.type
_entity.pdbx_description
1 polymer ?
#
loop_
_entity_poly.entity_id
_entity_poly.type
_entity_poly.pdbx_seq_one_letter_code
_entity_poly.pdbx_strand_id
1 'polypeptide(L)'
;MATIFLVLALSSLVTAKIASNVSRDLSFTAADLILGQPLDGFVSFSIEFSSFPDFAGNGSSPNKFSNNLLNNLGYLTGTKPYIRVGGNTQDYAIYNPDLTIALNGTVNETRSPDYPTTIEIGPSYFESYLTWPYVKFTHGFNMGGNHDSRQWDTLLQTAAIACKTIGKDS
;
A
#
# COMPACT_ATOMS: atom_id res chain seq x y z
N MET A 1 -0.04 -63.65 8.84
CA MET A 1 -0.84 -62.68 8.04
C MET A 1 -1.77 -62.00 9.03
N ALA A 2 -1.42 -60.81 9.54
CA ALA A 2 -1.71 -59.51 8.91
C ALA A 2 -3.25 -59.33 8.79
N THR A 3 -3.93 -58.35 9.39
CA THR A 3 -3.52 -57.02 9.83
C THR A 3 -4.58 -56.45 10.79
N ILE A 4 -4.14 -55.65 11.74
CA ILE A 4 -4.92 -54.78 12.63
C ILE A 4 -5.58 -53.66 11.82
N PHE A 5 -6.84 -53.30 12.11
CA PHE A 5 -7.34 -51.94 11.86
C PHE A 5 -8.23 -51.49 13.02
N LEU A 6 -7.64 -50.68 13.90
CA LEU A 6 -8.32 -49.90 14.91
C LEU A 6 -8.56 -48.50 14.30
N VAL A 7 -9.81 -48.14 14.02
CA VAL A 7 -10.17 -46.80 13.55
C VAL A 7 -10.54 -45.94 14.76
N LEU A 8 -9.59 -45.14 15.25
CA LEU A 8 -9.86 -44.04 16.18
C LEU A 8 -10.24 -42.81 15.36
N ALA A 9 -11.52 -42.46 15.33
CA ALA A 9 -11.97 -41.16 14.84
C ALA A 9 -11.71 -40.10 15.92
N LEU A 10 -10.62 -39.32 15.77
CA LEU A 10 -10.43 -38.08 16.52
C LEU A 10 -11.48 -37.06 16.04
N SER A 11 -12.45 -36.74 16.89
CA SER A 11 -13.29 -35.56 16.70
C SER A 11 -12.50 -34.32 17.14
N SER A 12 -12.02 -33.53 16.17
CA SER A 12 -11.50 -32.19 16.46
C SER A 12 -12.68 -31.23 16.62
N LEU A 13 -12.86 -30.72 17.84
CA LEU A 13 -13.70 -29.55 18.08
C LEU A 13 -13.04 -28.35 17.38
N VAL A 14 -13.62 -27.92 16.26
CA VAL A 14 -13.30 -26.64 15.65
C VAL A 14 -14.01 -25.56 16.46
N THR A 15 -13.29 -24.90 17.36
CA THR A 15 -13.80 -23.70 18.01
C THR A 15 -13.73 -22.56 17.00
N ALA A 16 -14.86 -22.21 16.40
CA ALA A 16 -14.98 -21.01 15.58
C ALA A 16 -14.70 -19.77 16.45
N LYS A 17 -13.60 -19.06 16.16
CA LYS A 17 -13.30 -17.78 16.79
C LYS A 17 -14.33 -16.77 16.27
N ILE A 18 -15.26 -16.35 17.13
CA ILE A 18 -16.21 -15.29 16.80
C ILE A 18 -15.40 -14.03 16.49
N ALA A 19 -15.42 -13.59 15.24
CA ALA A 19 -14.97 -12.26 14.88
C ALA A 19 -15.97 -11.28 15.51
N SER A 20 -15.57 -10.58 16.57
CA SER A 20 -16.33 -9.45 17.08
C SER A 20 -16.33 -8.36 16.01
N ASN A 21 -17.49 -8.12 15.39
CA ASN A 21 -17.72 -6.90 14.63
C ASN A 21 -17.60 -5.72 15.59
N VAL A 22 -16.42 -5.10 15.64
CA VAL A 22 -16.26 -3.80 16.29
C VAL A 22 -16.92 -2.78 15.38
N SER A 23 -18.21 -2.53 15.60
CA SER A 23 -18.83 -1.31 15.11
C SER A 23 -18.15 -0.13 15.82
N ARG A 24 -17.11 0.44 15.20
CA ARG A 24 -16.58 1.73 15.63
C ARG A 24 -17.59 2.79 15.24
N ASP A 25 -18.35 3.23 16.21
CA ASP A 25 -19.16 4.44 16.12
C ASP A 25 -18.20 5.63 16.04
N LEU A 26 -17.89 6.08 14.82
CA LEU A 26 -17.15 7.33 14.58
C LEU A 26 -18.17 8.48 14.62
N SER A 27 -18.63 8.79 15.82
CA SER A 27 -19.38 10.00 16.11
C SER A 27 -18.40 11.14 16.35
N PHE A 28 -18.01 11.86 15.29
CA PHE A 28 -17.35 13.16 15.42
C PHE A 28 -18.43 14.25 15.49
N THR A 29 -18.47 15.02 16.57
CA THR A 29 -19.31 16.20 16.65
C THR A 29 -18.52 17.43 16.19
N ALA A 30 -19.21 18.43 15.65
CA ALA A 30 -18.57 19.71 15.30
C ALA A 30 -17.90 20.40 16.51
N ALA A 31 -18.25 20.00 17.74
CA ALA A 31 -17.64 20.47 18.98
C ALA A 31 -16.25 19.87 19.25
N ASP A 32 -15.89 18.76 18.60
CA ASP A 32 -14.57 18.13 18.70
C ASP A 32 -13.50 18.84 17.84
N LEU A 33 -13.93 19.73 16.95
CA LEU A 33 -13.04 20.61 16.18
C LEU A 33 -12.66 21.82 17.02
N ILE A 34 -11.41 21.85 17.49
CA ILE A 34 -10.84 23.08 18.06
C ILE A 34 -10.70 24.08 16.91
N LEU A 35 -11.56 25.10 16.90
CA LEU A 35 -11.53 26.19 15.92
C LEU A 35 -10.11 26.77 15.81
N GLY A 36 -9.53 26.69 14.61
CA GLY A 36 -8.19 27.19 14.31
C GLY A 36 -7.07 26.14 14.33
N GLN A 37 -7.35 24.87 14.64
CA GLN A 37 -6.37 23.79 14.45
C GLN A 37 -6.54 23.09 13.09
N PRO A 38 -5.44 22.78 12.38
CA PRO A 38 -5.50 21.98 11.17
C PRO A 38 -6.01 20.55 11.43
N LEU A 39 -6.67 19.96 10.45
CA LEU A 39 -7.09 18.55 10.50
C LEU A 39 -5.88 17.60 10.55
N ASP A 40 -6.12 16.36 11.01
CA ASP A 40 -5.12 15.30 10.94
C ASP A 40 -4.57 15.14 9.52
N GLY A 41 -3.24 14.98 9.42
CA GLY A 41 -2.57 14.86 8.14
C GLY A 41 -2.57 16.15 7.29
N PHE A 42 -2.87 17.33 7.87
CA PHE A 42 -2.78 18.60 7.13
C PHE A 42 -1.40 18.82 6.50
N VAL A 43 -0.33 18.45 7.21
CA VAL A 43 1.02 18.37 6.65
C VAL A 43 1.28 16.92 6.23
N SER A 44 1.03 16.64 4.96
CA SER A 44 1.22 15.33 4.32
C SER A 44 2.16 15.42 3.14
N PHE A 45 2.71 14.28 2.73
CA PHE A 45 3.71 14.21 1.67
C PHE A 45 3.22 13.40 0.48
N SER A 46 3.74 13.74 -0.69
CA SER A 46 3.66 12.89 -1.87
C SER A 46 5.03 12.27 -2.10
N ILE A 47 5.06 10.98 -2.38
CA ILE A 47 6.26 10.26 -2.82
C ILE A 47 6.02 9.82 -4.25
N GLU A 48 6.99 10.13 -5.13
CA GLU A 48 6.91 9.77 -6.54
C GLU A 48 6.73 8.26 -6.71
N PHE A 49 5.79 7.87 -7.58
CA PHE A 49 5.36 6.48 -7.72
C PHE A 49 6.52 5.53 -8.02
N SER A 50 7.44 5.94 -8.88
CA SER A 50 8.61 5.16 -9.26
C SER A 50 9.64 4.97 -8.15
N SER A 51 9.65 5.86 -7.16
CA SER A 51 10.64 5.85 -6.07
C SER A 51 10.08 5.22 -4.78
N PHE A 52 8.77 5.01 -4.70
CA PHE A 52 8.13 4.53 -3.48
C PHE A 52 8.76 3.25 -2.88
N PRO A 53 9.10 2.21 -3.67
CA PRO A 53 9.76 1.02 -3.13
C PRO A 53 11.13 1.30 -2.50
N ASP A 54 11.87 2.30 -2.96
CA ASP A 54 13.17 2.67 -2.38
C ASP A 54 12.99 3.38 -1.03
N PHE A 55 11.98 4.25 -0.95
CA PHE A 55 11.64 4.94 0.30
C PHE A 55 11.10 3.97 1.33
N ALA A 56 10.22 3.06 0.96
CA ALA A 56 9.50 2.19 1.87
C ALA A 56 10.21 0.85 2.15
N GLY A 57 10.97 0.34 1.19
CA GLY A 57 11.44 -1.04 1.16
C GLY A 57 10.31 -2.03 0.87
N ASN A 58 10.49 -3.28 1.28
CA ASN A 58 9.51 -4.36 1.14
C ASN A 58 9.34 -5.13 2.45
N GLY A 59 8.50 -6.18 2.46
CA GLY A 59 8.20 -6.94 3.67
C GLY A 59 9.42 -7.63 4.30
N SER A 60 10.41 -8.01 3.50
CA SER A 60 11.63 -8.68 3.96
C SER A 60 12.74 -7.71 4.38
N SER A 61 12.80 -6.54 3.74
CA SER A 61 13.78 -5.49 4.02
C SER A 61 13.09 -4.12 4.05
N PRO A 62 12.33 -3.81 5.11
CA PRO A 62 11.67 -2.52 5.23
C PRO A 62 12.70 -1.41 5.48
N ASN A 63 12.49 -0.25 4.87
CA ASN A 63 13.37 0.90 5.07
C ASN A 63 13.10 1.55 6.43
N LYS A 64 13.91 1.18 7.43
CA LYS A 64 13.80 1.67 8.81
C LYS A 64 14.08 3.16 8.95
N PHE A 65 14.93 3.72 8.08
CA PHE A 65 15.25 5.15 8.13
C PHE A 65 14.00 5.99 7.83
N SER A 66 13.29 5.69 6.74
CA SER A 66 12.06 6.38 6.37
C SER A 66 10.97 6.22 7.43
N ASN A 67 10.77 5.01 7.97
CA ASN A 67 9.77 4.81 9.02
C ASN A 67 10.11 5.59 10.30
N ASN A 68 11.39 5.66 10.69
CA ASN A 68 11.84 6.44 11.84
C ASN A 68 11.60 7.94 11.63
N LEU A 69 11.85 8.46 10.42
CA LEU A 69 11.52 9.85 10.10
C LEU A 69 10.01 10.11 10.23
N LEU A 70 9.17 9.24 9.69
CA LEU A 70 7.71 9.36 9.79
C LEU A 70 7.22 9.26 11.23
N ASN A 71 7.83 8.39 12.06
CA ASN A 71 7.57 8.34 13.50
C ASN A 71 7.90 9.68 14.17
N ASN A 72 9.08 10.25 13.89
CA ASN A 72 9.51 11.52 14.47
C ASN A 72 8.58 12.67 14.08
N LEU A 73 8.16 12.73 12.82
CA LEU A 73 7.15 13.71 12.38
C LEU A 73 5.84 13.50 13.15
N GLY A 74 5.36 12.26 13.25
CA GLY A 74 4.16 11.94 14.03
C GLY A 74 4.26 12.33 15.51
N TYR A 75 5.43 12.18 16.15
CA TYR A 75 5.63 12.63 17.53
C TYR A 75 5.57 14.15 17.68
N LEU A 76 5.97 14.90 16.65
CA LEU A 76 5.94 16.37 16.66
C LEU A 76 4.57 16.92 16.29
N THR A 77 3.84 16.27 15.39
CA THR A 77 2.57 16.74 14.83
C THR A 77 1.34 16.04 15.39
N GLY A 78 1.51 15.07 16.29
CA GLY A 78 0.44 14.27 16.91
C GLY A 78 -0.03 13.08 16.07
N THR A 79 0.10 13.16 14.75
CA THR A 79 -0.30 12.11 13.80
C THR A 79 0.78 11.97 12.72
N LYS A 80 1.12 10.73 12.34
CA LYS A 80 2.02 10.48 11.20
C LYS A 80 1.48 11.15 9.93
N PRO A 81 2.33 11.77 9.10
CA PRO A 81 1.90 12.32 7.82
C PRO A 81 1.18 11.27 6.98
N TYR A 82 0.12 11.66 6.28
CA TYR A 82 -0.47 10.79 5.27
C TYR A 82 0.43 10.85 4.04
N ILE A 83 0.48 9.74 3.30
CA ILE A 83 1.35 9.61 2.13
C ILE A 83 0.52 9.34 0.89
N ARG A 84 0.59 10.27 -0.06
CA ARG A 84 0.21 9.96 -1.44
C ARG A 84 1.38 9.27 -2.13
N VAL A 85 1.14 8.11 -2.73
CA VAL A 85 2.07 7.46 -3.64
C VAL A 85 1.58 7.72 -5.05
N GLY A 86 2.31 8.52 -5.81
CA GLY A 86 1.83 9.01 -7.11
C GLY A 86 2.73 10.11 -7.64
N GLY A 87 2.27 10.85 -8.63
CA GLY A 87 3.06 11.90 -9.29
C GLY A 87 2.93 11.77 -10.78
N ASN A 88 4.00 12.02 -11.53
CA ASN A 88 3.98 11.88 -12.98
C ASN A 88 4.18 10.41 -13.41
N THR A 89 4.96 9.65 -12.64
CA THR A 89 5.34 8.29 -13.04
C THR A 89 4.23 7.27 -12.82
N GLN A 90 3.21 7.58 -12.01
CA GLN A 90 2.04 6.72 -11.84
C GLN A 90 1.31 6.47 -13.17
N ASP A 91 1.31 7.45 -14.08
CA ASP A 91 0.62 7.39 -15.37
C ASP A 91 1.43 6.60 -16.43
N TYR A 92 2.65 6.16 -16.09
CA TYR A 92 3.42 5.24 -16.92
C TYR A 92 3.38 3.81 -16.43
N ALA A 93 2.87 3.56 -15.21
CA ALA A 93 2.93 2.26 -14.57
C ALA A 93 1.99 1.25 -15.25
N ILE A 94 2.54 0.11 -15.64
CA ILE A 94 1.79 -1.04 -16.13
C ILE A 94 2.00 -2.22 -15.19
N TYR A 95 0.90 -2.86 -14.80
CA TYR A 95 0.98 -3.99 -13.88
C TYR A 95 1.36 -5.26 -14.63
N ASN A 96 2.41 -5.92 -14.14
CA ASN A 96 2.90 -7.20 -14.63
C ASN A 96 2.87 -8.21 -13.46
N PRO A 97 1.91 -9.14 -13.42
CA PRO A 97 1.76 -10.08 -12.30
C PRO A 97 2.94 -11.06 -12.17
N ASP A 98 3.71 -11.26 -13.24
CA ASP A 98 4.86 -12.16 -13.26
C ASP A 98 6.17 -11.45 -12.90
N LEU A 99 6.15 -10.12 -12.76
CA LEU A 99 7.33 -9.36 -12.34
C LEU A 99 7.66 -9.64 -10.87
N THR A 100 8.82 -10.22 -10.63
CA THR A 100 9.25 -10.65 -9.29
C THR A 100 9.80 -9.52 -8.43
N ILE A 101 10.16 -8.39 -9.05
CA ILE A 101 10.61 -7.16 -8.38
C ILE A 101 9.48 -6.14 -8.27
N ALA A 102 9.60 -5.21 -7.32
CA ALA A 102 8.57 -4.22 -7.06
C ALA A 102 8.33 -3.32 -8.28
N LEU A 103 9.42 -2.84 -8.89
CA LEU A 103 9.34 -1.92 -10.02
C LEU A 103 10.52 -2.15 -10.98
N ASN A 104 10.22 -2.18 -12.27
CA ASN A 104 11.20 -2.10 -13.35
C ASN A 104 10.93 -0.83 -14.14
N GLY A 105 11.85 0.14 -14.05
CA GLY A 105 11.71 1.45 -14.69
C GLY A 105 12.85 1.69 -15.67
N THR A 106 12.53 2.13 -16.88
CA THR A 106 13.52 2.57 -17.88
C THR A 106 13.38 4.07 -18.14
N VAL A 107 14.51 4.78 -18.01
CA VAL A 107 14.61 6.20 -18.38
C VAL A 107 14.71 6.31 -19.90
N ASN A 108 13.92 7.21 -20.47
CA ASN A 108 14.05 7.60 -21.87
C ASN A 108 14.42 9.08 -21.87
N GLU A 109 15.71 9.36 -22.05
CA GLU A 109 16.27 10.71 -21.96
C GLU A 109 15.63 11.70 -22.95
N THR A 110 15.06 11.21 -24.06
CA THR A 110 14.34 12.07 -25.03
C THR A 110 12.99 12.53 -24.50
N ARG A 111 12.37 11.78 -23.58
CA ARG A 111 11.09 12.14 -22.95
C ARG A 111 11.31 12.83 -21.60
N SER A 112 12.19 12.29 -20.78
CA SER A 112 12.60 12.83 -19.49
C SER A 112 13.96 12.27 -19.08
N PRO A 113 14.93 13.11 -18.72
CA PRO A 113 16.23 12.64 -18.23
C PRO A 113 16.20 12.17 -16.76
N ASP A 114 15.20 12.58 -15.98
CA ASP A 114 15.28 12.52 -14.51
C ASP A 114 14.40 11.43 -13.86
N TYR A 115 13.54 10.77 -14.65
CA TYR A 115 12.65 9.72 -14.16
C TYR A 115 12.28 8.71 -15.24
N PRO A 116 11.92 7.47 -14.87
CA PRO A 116 11.51 6.46 -15.82
C PRO A 116 10.18 6.82 -16.50
N THR A 117 10.09 6.58 -17.81
CA THR A 117 8.87 6.83 -18.61
C THR A 117 8.29 5.57 -19.23
N THR A 118 8.95 4.44 -18.99
CA THR A 118 8.46 3.07 -19.20
C THR A 118 8.58 2.35 -17.87
N ILE A 119 7.46 1.94 -17.28
CA ILE A 119 7.42 1.38 -15.93
C ILE A 119 6.56 0.14 -15.91
N GLU A 120 7.10 -0.95 -15.41
CA GLU A 120 6.32 -2.10 -14.96
C GLU A 120 6.40 -2.25 -13.44
N ILE A 121 5.28 -2.61 -12.83
CA ILE A 121 5.20 -2.92 -11.40
C ILE A 121 4.71 -4.35 -11.19
N GLY A 122 5.29 -5.01 -10.20
CA GLY A 122 4.94 -6.37 -9.81
C GLY A 122 4.09 -6.42 -8.54
N PRO A 123 3.62 -7.61 -8.13
CA PRO A 123 2.89 -7.78 -6.88
C PRO A 123 3.64 -7.24 -5.66
N SER A 124 4.97 -7.37 -5.64
CA SER A 124 5.82 -6.93 -4.52
C SER A 124 5.90 -5.41 -4.37
N TYR A 125 5.48 -4.62 -5.36
CA TYR A 125 5.30 -3.17 -5.22
C TYR A 125 4.36 -2.83 -4.05
N PHE A 126 3.32 -3.63 -3.88
CA PHE A 126 2.30 -3.37 -2.88
C PHE A 126 2.74 -3.74 -1.46
N GLU A 127 3.81 -4.52 -1.29
CA GLU A 127 4.39 -4.78 0.04
C GLU A 127 4.92 -3.51 0.70
N SER A 128 5.37 -2.53 -0.09
CA SER A 128 5.85 -1.24 0.39
C SER A 128 4.81 -0.47 1.23
N TYR A 129 3.52 -0.64 0.96
CA TYR A 129 2.46 -0.04 1.78
C TYR A 129 2.37 -0.63 3.19
N LEU A 130 2.92 -1.82 3.41
CA LEU A 130 2.85 -2.53 4.69
C LEU A 130 4.07 -2.27 5.58
N THR A 131 5.07 -1.53 5.10
CA THR A 131 6.33 -1.32 5.82
C THR A 131 6.30 -0.14 6.79
N TRP A 132 5.29 0.74 6.69
CA TRP A 132 5.11 1.90 7.57
C TRP A 132 3.82 1.79 8.40
N PRO A 133 3.88 1.17 9.58
CA PRO A 133 2.72 1.05 10.46
C PRO A 133 2.10 2.41 10.78
N TYR A 134 0.76 2.45 10.77
CA TYR A 134 -0.07 3.62 11.10
C TYR A 134 0.05 4.80 10.13
N VAL A 135 0.68 4.63 8.96
CA VAL A 135 0.62 5.61 7.88
C VAL A 135 -0.64 5.37 7.07
N LYS A 136 -1.41 6.44 6.82
CA LYS A 136 -2.51 6.41 5.87
C LYS A 136 -2.01 6.70 4.47
N PHE A 137 -2.47 5.93 3.50
CA PHE A 137 -2.02 6.03 2.12
C PHE A 137 -3.12 6.47 1.17
N THR A 138 -2.73 7.18 0.12
CA THR A 138 -3.52 7.35 -1.11
C THR A 138 -2.71 6.84 -2.28
N HIS A 139 -3.26 5.88 -3.03
CA HIS A 139 -2.62 5.30 -4.21
C HIS A 139 -2.98 6.08 -5.48
N GLY A 140 -1.99 6.41 -6.29
CA GLY A 140 -2.17 6.98 -7.62
C GLY A 140 -2.28 5.89 -8.69
N PHE A 141 -3.41 5.84 -9.38
CA PHE A 141 -3.62 4.94 -10.51
C PHE A 141 -3.11 5.53 -11.82
N ASN A 142 -2.73 4.65 -12.75
CA ASN A 142 -2.46 5.07 -14.12
C ASN A 142 -3.77 5.51 -14.80
N MET A 143 -3.90 6.82 -15.02
CA MET A 143 -5.01 7.43 -15.76
C MET A 143 -4.54 8.28 -16.94
N GLY A 144 -3.25 8.59 -17.02
CA GLY A 144 -2.63 9.27 -18.15
C GLY A 144 -2.26 8.24 -19.21
N GLY A 145 -2.88 8.33 -20.38
CA GLY A 145 -2.68 7.41 -21.50
C GLY A 145 -1.22 7.28 -21.95
N ASN A 146 -0.48 6.34 -21.36
CA ASN A 146 0.82 5.89 -21.88
C ASN A 146 0.69 5.05 -23.17
N HIS A 147 -0.54 4.94 -23.70
CA HIS A 147 -0.94 4.21 -24.90
C HIS A 147 -0.58 2.71 -24.88
N ASP A 148 -0.27 2.15 -23.71
CA ASP A 148 -0.13 0.69 -23.54
C ASP A 148 -1.53 0.06 -23.53
N SER A 149 -1.73 -1.01 -24.30
CA SER A 149 -3.02 -1.69 -24.38
C SER A 149 -3.47 -2.32 -23.06
N ARG A 150 -2.53 -2.55 -22.13
CA ARG A 150 -2.77 -3.12 -20.79
C ARG A 150 -3.21 -2.08 -19.75
N GLN A 151 -3.33 -0.79 -20.11
CA GLN A 151 -3.62 0.27 -19.15
C GLN A 151 -4.95 0.03 -18.41
N TRP A 152 -6.01 -0.36 -19.11
CA TRP A 152 -7.31 -0.62 -18.49
C TRP A 152 -7.26 -1.83 -17.55
N ASP A 153 -6.62 -2.90 -17.97
CA ASP A 153 -6.42 -4.10 -17.13
C ASP A 153 -5.52 -3.80 -15.93
N THR A 154 -4.55 -2.90 -16.09
CA THR A 154 -3.71 -2.40 -14.99
C THR A 154 -4.57 -1.70 -13.96
N LEU A 155 -5.44 -0.78 -14.36
CA LEU A 155 -6.34 -0.07 -13.45
C LEU A 155 -7.22 -1.05 -12.66
N LEU A 156 -7.89 -1.98 -13.35
CA LEU A 156 -8.79 -2.94 -12.71
C LEU A 156 -8.06 -3.83 -11.70
N GLN A 157 -6.89 -4.36 -12.06
CA GLN A 157 -6.12 -5.23 -11.19
C GLN A 157 -5.54 -4.47 -9.99
N THR A 158 -4.88 -3.34 -10.25
CA THR A 158 -4.22 -2.56 -9.20
C THR A 158 -5.22 -1.92 -8.26
N ALA A 159 -6.43 -1.53 -8.70
CA ALA A 159 -7.49 -1.06 -7.81
C ALA A 159 -7.87 -2.11 -6.76
N ALA A 160 -8.09 -3.36 -7.19
CA ALA A 160 -8.42 -4.45 -6.26
C ALA A 160 -7.27 -4.73 -5.28
N ILE A 161 -6.03 -4.76 -5.77
CA ILE A 161 -4.84 -5.02 -4.94
C ILE A 161 -4.62 -3.86 -3.96
N ALA A 162 -4.64 -2.61 -4.44
CA ALA A 162 -4.49 -1.43 -3.61
C ALA A 162 -5.56 -1.40 -2.51
N CYS A 163 -6.85 -1.53 -2.86
CA CYS A 163 -7.94 -1.59 -1.87
C CYS A 163 -7.74 -2.70 -0.83
N LYS A 164 -7.28 -3.89 -1.23
CA LYS A 164 -6.99 -4.98 -0.29
C LYS A 164 -5.82 -4.65 0.64
N THR A 165 -4.79 -3.99 0.13
CA THR A 165 -3.55 -3.70 0.85
C THR A 165 -3.70 -2.51 1.81
N ILE A 166 -4.30 -1.40 1.36
CA ILE A 166 -4.43 -0.17 2.16
C ILE A 166 -5.79 -0.05 2.87
N GLY A 167 -6.82 -0.76 2.43
CA GLY A 167 -8.20 -0.62 2.93
C GLY A 167 -8.49 -1.28 4.29
N LYS A 168 -7.49 -1.88 4.94
CA LYS A 168 -7.63 -2.43 6.29
C LYS A 168 -6.86 -1.56 7.28
N ASP A 169 -7.60 -0.85 8.13
CA ASP A 169 -7.08 -0.08 9.26
C ASP A 169 -6.00 0.98 8.94
N SER A 170 -6.11 1.66 7.78
CA SER A 170 -5.46 2.97 7.56
C SER A 170 -6.11 4.05 8.43
#